data_AF-A0A6J4LIV9-F1
#
_entry.id   AF-A0A6J4LIV9-F1
#
_cell.length_a   1.000
_cell.length_b   1.000
_cell.length_c   1.000
_cell.angle_alpha   90.00
_cell.angle_beta   90.00
_cell.angle_gamma   90.00
#
_symmetry.space_group_name_H-M   'P 1'
#
loop_
_entity.id
_entity.type
_entity.pdbx_description
1 polymer ?
#
loop_
_entity_poly.entity_id
_entity_poly.type
_entity_poly.pdbx_seq_one_letter_code
_entity_poly.pdbx_strand_id
1 'polypeptide(L)'
;ETIFAYKIFLVLHFLIGGGGTYAFARRMGLTAFPALFAATSFAFGPMFYAAITWDTAWGHILMFTPVAFLAVESALRSEAISARCGWSALAGLMVAQMYVASVPSFPYGIGLLAGWMVYRLVAEPIQAVGSRKTHLQRLMLIGMVTGVLAGGFVASALLPQLDFISQSPVAGGDYSNAEGGSYTSAASTRAVMLMSYLQEPRYASRMVFYGTPFVLMAMLGAFVSRRQFGAPFFAGSILLLFDLSTQESLIRPLLNLIPGMEQATGHRPLVASLWLALPMSMLAAAGAQWLLNSDKNLKTLLMRLAPFVLLAAIFVYVDVQLAGSTTLPKGLFPFMNDQEPFLGRWQLTAALLTTMAMLVPFLPLPTSALFWRPRLRIIATGLIYCFLLLLPLGVDIGTAIIHPQGTD
;
A
#
# COMPACT_ATOMS: atom_id res chain seq x y z
N GLU A 1 1.39 30.32 -8.10
CA GLU A 1 0.09 29.61 -8.26
C GLU A 1 0.24 28.09 -8.32
N THR A 2 1.18 27.55 -9.12
CA THR A 2 1.47 26.11 -9.26
C THR A 2 1.69 25.37 -7.92
N ILE A 3 2.45 25.97 -7.01
CA ILE A 3 2.70 25.46 -5.66
C ILE A 3 1.42 25.23 -4.85
N PHE A 4 0.49 26.18 -4.87
CA PHE A 4 -0.75 26.09 -4.11
C PHE A 4 -1.67 25.01 -4.69
N ALA A 5 -1.76 24.94 -6.02
CA ALA A 5 -2.50 23.88 -6.71
C ALA A 5 -1.94 22.48 -6.36
N TYR A 6 -0.62 22.33 -6.29
CA TYR A 6 0.01 21.07 -5.89
C TYR A 6 -0.30 20.68 -4.44
N LYS A 7 -0.33 21.63 -3.49
CA LYS A 7 -0.75 21.37 -2.11
C LYS A 7 -2.19 20.88 -2.04
N ILE A 8 -3.10 21.55 -2.75
CA ILE A 8 -4.51 21.14 -2.83
C ILE A 8 -4.60 19.74 -3.43
N PHE A 9 -3.87 19.48 -4.51
CA PHE A 9 -3.79 18.17 -5.13
C PHE A 9 -3.39 17.10 -4.11
N LEU A 10 -2.29 17.29 -3.37
CA LEU A 10 -1.85 16.33 -2.35
C LEU A 10 -2.91 16.12 -1.26
N VAL A 11 -3.47 17.20 -0.71
CA VAL A 11 -4.50 17.10 0.34
C VAL A 11 -5.71 16.31 -0.14
N LEU A 12 -6.20 16.57 -1.36
CA LEU A 12 -7.31 15.81 -1.95
C LEU A 12 -6.94 14.33 -2.11
N HIS A 13 -5.72 14.02 -2.55
CA HIS A 13 -5.26 12.65 -2.70
C HIS A 13 -5.23 11.91 -1.36
N PHE A 14 -4.67 12.53 -0.32
CA PHE A 14 -4.69 11.98 1.05
C PHE A 14 -6.11 11.72 1.55
N LEU A 15 -7.04 12.64 1.30
CA LEU A 15 -8.44 12.47 1.68
C LEU A 15 -9.11 11.33 0.91
N ILE A 16 -8.87 11.22 -0.41
CA ILE A 16 -9.46 10.19 -1.27
C ILE A 16 -8.90 8.81 -0.90
N GLY A 17 -7.58 8.62 -0.87
CA GLY A 17 -7.01 7.31 -0.61
C GLY A 17 -7.07 6.91 0.86
N GLY A 18 -6.81 7.83 1.79
CA GLY A 18 -6.96 7.58 3.22
C GLY A 18 -8.43 7.34 3.60
N GLY A 19 -9.32 8.25 3.21
CA GLY A 19 -10.77 8.12 3.45
C GLY A 19 -11.38 6.91 2.74
N GLY A 20 -10.96 6.64 1.51
CA GLY A 20 -11.34 5.45 0.74
C GLY A 20 -10.90 4.16 1.42
N THR A 21 -9.65 4.10 1.92
CA THR A 21 -9.14 2.94 2.67
C THR A 21 -9.90 2.75 3.98
N TYR A 22 -10.19 3.82 4.72
CA TYR A 22 -11.02 3.76 5.92
C TYR A 22 -12.40 3.19 5.61
N ALA A 23 -13.10 3.77 4.63
CA ALA A 23 -14.45 3.37 4.26
C ALA A 23 -14.48 1.93 3.73
N PHE A 24 -13.48 1.52 2.94
CA PHE A 24 -13.33 0.14 2.49
C PHE A 24 -13.10 -0.82 3.66
N ALA A 25 -12.18 -0.50 4.58
CA ALA A 25 -11.93 -1.30 5.79
C ALA A 25 -13.20 -1.45 6.65
N ARG A 26 -13.97 -0.37 6.83
CA ARG A 26 -15.28 -0.43 7.50
C ARG A 26 -16.27 -1.31 6.76
N ARG A 27 -16.30 -1.24 5.42
CA ARG A 27 -17.15 -2.09 4.56
C ARG A 27 -16.80 -3.57 4.69
N MET A 28 -15.52 -3.87 4.93
CA MET A 28 -15.00 -5.21 5.18
C MET A 28 -15.34 -5.74 6.57
N GLY A 29 -15.89 -4.91 7.47
CA GLY A 29 -16.31 -5.31 8.82
C GLY A 29 -15.28 -5.02 9.92
N LEU A 30 -14.15 -4.38 9.59
CA LEU A 30 -13.19 -3.92 10.59
C LEU A 30 -13.82 -2.82 11.44
N THR A 31 -13.59 -2.81 12.75
CA THR A 31 -14.02 -1.75 13.68
C THR A 31 -13.38 -0.39 13.34
N ALA A 32 -13.86 0.70 13.93
CA ALA A 32 -13.39 2.06 13.59
C ALA A 32 -11.88 2.22 13.78
N PHE A 33 -11.32 1.71 14.88
CA PHE A 33 -9.89 1.86 15.17
C PHE A 33 -8.99 1.13 14.16
N PRO A 34 -9.17 -0.17 13.86
CA PRO A 34 -8.40 -0.84 12.81
C PRO A 34 -8.64 -0.28 11.41
N ALA A 35 -9.85 0.19 11.09
CA ALA A 35 -10.09 0.86 9.81
C ALA A 35 -9.29 2.17 9.70
N LEU A 36 -9.21 2.94 10.79
CA LEU A 36 -8.38 4.13 10.86
C LEU A 36 -6.90 3.78 10.75
N PHE A 37 -6.48 2.69 11.39
CA PHE A 37 -5.14 2.13 11.25
C PHE A 37 -4.81 1.76 9.80
N ALA A 38 -5.75 1.16 9.06
CA ALA A 38 -5.59 0.89 7.62
C ALA A 38 -5.39 2.18 6.83
N ALA A 39 -6.28 3.16 7.04
CA ALA A 39 -6.24 4.44 6.34
C ALA A 39 -4.93 5.18 6.55
N THR A 40 -4.48 5.18 7.80
CA THR A 40 -3.22 5.80 8.22
C THR A 40 -2.01 5.06 7.68
N SER A 41 -2.01 3.72 7.74
CA SER A 41 -0.96 2.89 7.14
C SER A 41 -0.86 3.08 5.64
N PHE A 42 -1.98 3.33 4.96
CA PHE A 42 -2.02 3.53 3.52
C PHE A 42 -1.52 4.92 3.15
N ALA A 43 -2.14 5.95 3.73
CA ALA A 43 -1.85 7.35 3.44
C ALA A 43 -0.46 7.75 3.89
N PHE A 44 -0.05 7.35 5.10
CA PHE A 44 1.24 7.70 5.70
C PHE A 44 2.22 6.52 5.69
N GLY A 45 1.95 5.53 4.84
CA GLY A 45 2.83 4.39 4.67
C GLY A 45 4.05 4.71 3.81
N PRO A 46 5.12 3.92 3.95
CA PRO A 46 6.33 4.13 3.16
C PRO A 46 6.13 3.90 1.66
N MET A 47 5.18 3.06 1.26
CA MET A 47 4.87 2.81 -0.15
C MET A 47 4.28 4.04 -0.82
N PHE A 48 3.35 4.73 -0.12
CA PHE A 48 2.76 5.95 -0.66
C PHE A 48 3.78 7.09 -0.71
N TYR A 49 4.64 7.18 0.30
CA TYR A 49 5.74 8.13 0.30
C TYR A 49 6.68 7.97 -0.89
N ALA A 50 7.13 6.74 -1.14
CA ALA A 50 7.99 6.44 -2.28
C ALA A 50 7.28 6.80 -3.59
N ALA A 51 5.98 6.52 -3.68
CA ALA A 51 5.19 6.90 -4.83
C ALA A 51 5.19 8.43 -5.07
N ILE A 52 4.90 9.25 -4.06
CA ILE A 52 4.86 10.72 -4.25
C ILE A 52 6.22 11.39 -4.41
N THR A 53 7.28 10.80 -3.86
CA THR A 53 8.64 11.38 -3.93
C THR A 53 9.33 11.06 -5.24
N TRP A 54 9.03 9.92 -5.85
CA TRP A 54 9.64 9.52 -7.13
C TRP A 54 8.93 10.10 -8.33
N ASP A 55 7.62 9.94 -8.36
CA ASP A 55 6.82 10.37 -9.48
C ASP A 55 5.36 10.45 -9.04
N THR A 56 4.86 11.69 -9.05
CA THR A 56 3.52 12.03 -8.56
C THR A 56 2.40 11.28 -9.30
N ALA A 57 2.66 10.73 -10.50
CA ALA A 57 1.75 9.83 -11.19
C ALA A 57 1.48 8.54 -10.40
N TRP A 58 2.48 7.99 -9.70
CA TRP A 58 2.30 6.84 -8.82
C TRP A 58 1.50 7.19 -7.57
N GLY A 59 1.76 8.36 -6.99
CA GLY A 59 0.95 8.87 -5.89
C GLY A 59 -0.51 8.98 -6.31
N HIS A 60 -0.75 9.52 -7.51
CA HIS A 60 -2.07 9.65 -8.09
C HIS A 60 -2.76 8.29 -8.23
N ILE A 61 -2.14 7.33 -8.93
CA ILE A 61 -2.79 6.04 -9.23
C ILE A 61 -3.16 5.24 -7.96
N LEU A 62 -2.27 5.25 -6.96
CA LEU A 62 -2.51 4.51 -5.72
C LEU A 62 -3.71 5.07 -4.96
N MET A 63 -3.88 6.39 -4.92
CA MET A 63 -4.90 7.04 -4.09
C MET A 63 -6.34 6.76 -4.54
N PHE A 64 -6.56 6.44 -5.81
CA PHE A 64 -7.88 6.03 -6.32
C PHE A 64 -8.18 4.55 -6.10
N THR A 65 -7.17 3.72 -5.83
CA THR A 65 -7.31 2.27 -5.68
C THR A 65 -8.26 1.88 -4.54
N PRO A 66 -8.15 2.42 -3.31
CA PRO A 66 -9.06 2.06 -2.22
C PRO A 66 -10.52 2.42 -2.51
N VAL A 67 -10.77 3.53 -3.20
CA VAL A 67 -12.12 3.95 -3.59
C VAL A 67 -12.68 3.04 -4.67
N ALA A 68 -11.86 2.59 -5.62
CA ALA A 68 -12.28 1.58 -6.60
C ALA A 68 -12.70 0.27 -5.91
N PHE A 69 -11.91 -0.21 -4.95
CA PHE A 69 -12.24 -1.37 -4.13
C PHE A 69 -13.53 -1.19 -3.33
N LEU A 70 -13.69 -0.04 -2.66
CA LEU A 70 -14.91 0.32 -1.94
C LEU A 70 -16.14 0.31 -2.85
N ALA A 71 -16.01 0.91 -4.04
CA ALA A 71 -17.09 1.02 -5.01
C ALA A 71 -17.50 -0.36 -5.53
N VAL A 72 -16.55 -1.20 -5.94
CA VAL A 72 -16.81 -2.58 -6.37
C VAL A 72 -17.46 -3.41 -5.26
N GLU A 73 -16.91 -3.36 -4.04
CA GLU A 73 -17.48 -4.10 -2.90
C GLU A 73 -18.89 -3.61 -2.54
N SER A 74 -19.15 -2.30 -2.68
CA SER A 74 -20.46 -1.71 -2.45
C SER A 74 -21.47 -2.09 -3.54
N ALA A 75 -21.04 -2.13 -4.80
CA ALA A 75 -21.84 -2.60 -5.92
C ALA A 75 -22.23 -4.08 -5.75
N LEU A 76 -21.29 -4.94 -5.37
CA LEU A 76 -21.52 -6.37 -5.15
C LEU A 76 -22.58 -6.64 -4.08
N ARG A 77 -22.56 -5.84 -3.01
CA ARG A 77 -23.51 -5.94 -1.88
C ARG A 77 -24.84 -5.23 -2.12
N SER A 78 -24.95 -4.40 -3.15
CA SER A 78 -26.17 -3.64 -3.41
C SER A 78 -27.27 -4.53 -3.97
N GLU A 79 -28.45 -4.49 -3.38
CA GLU A 79 -29.64 -5.20 -3.86
C GLU A 79 -30.28 -4.46 -5.04
N ALA A 80 -30.48 -3.14 -4.88
CA ALA A 80 -31.03 -2.26 -5.91
C ALA A 80 -30.08 -2.12 -7.11
N ILE A 81 -30.62 -2.27 -8.32
CA ILE A 81 -29.85 -2.15 -9.56
C ILE A 81 -29.30 -0.74 -9.76
N SER A 82 -30.07 0.30 -9.41
CA SER A 82 -29.63 1.70 -9.50
C SER A 82 -28.41 1.97 -8.60
N ALA A 83 -28.46 1.52 -7.35
CA ALA A 83 -27.33 1.63 -6.43
C ALA A 83 -26.10 0.86 -6.95
N ARG A 84 -26.30 -0.35 -7.48
CA ARG A 84 -25.23 -1.14 -8.10
C ARG A 84 -24.60 -0.42 -9.29
N CYS A 85 -25.41 0.16 -10.17
CA CYS A 85 -24.93 0.93 -11.31
C CYS A 85 -24.19 2.20 -10.85
N GLY A 86 -24.70 2.91 -9.85
CA GLY A 86 -24.04 4.10 -9.28
C GLY A 86 -22.66 3.78 -8.69
N TRP A 87 -22.56 2.69 -7.92
CA TRP A 87 -21.26 2.24 -7.41
C TRP A 87 -20.33 1.74 -8.51
N SER A 88 -20.85 1.05 -9.54
CA SER A 88 -20.04 0.62 -10.68
C SER A 88 -19.56 1.82 -11.51
N ALA A 89 -20.35 2.88 -11.59
CA ALA A 89 -19.97 4.13 -12.23
C ALA A 89 -18.85 4.84 -11.47
N LEU A 90 -18.94 4.88 -10.13
CA LEU A 90 -17.85 5.38 -9.31
C LEU A 90 -16.57 4.55 -9.53
N ALA A 91 -16.67 3.21 -9.54
CA ALA A 91 -15.53 2.36 -9.83
C ALA A 91 -14.93 2.66 -11.22
N GLY A 92 -15.77 2.85 -12.25
CA GLY A 92 -15.33 3.21 -13.60
C GLY A 92 -14.59 4.53 -13.64
N LEU A 93 -15.07 5.54 -12.90
CA LEU A 93 -14.38 6.82 -12.76
C LEU A 93 -13.00 6.65 -12.09
N MET A 94 -12.91 5.87 -11.00
CA MET A 94 -11.63 5.63 -10.32
C MET A 94 -10.64 4.88 -11.22
N VAL A 95 -11.11 3.86 -11.95
CA VAL A 95 -10.32 3.11 -12.93
C VAL A 95 -9.83 4.04 -14.05
N ALA A 96 -10.66 4.96 -14.52
CA ALA A 96 -10.23 5.96 -15.49
C ALA A 96 -9.14 6.88 -14.93
N GLN A 97 -9.29 7.40 -13.70
CA GLN A 97 -8.23 8.19 -13.06
C GLN A 97 -6.93 7.41 -12.93
N MET A 98 -7.01 6.12 -12.60
CA MET A 98 -5.84 5.26 -12.53
C MET A 98 -5.14 5.11 -13.89
N TYR A 99 -5.90 4.95 -14.97
CA TYR A 99 -5.36 4.88 -16.33
C TYR A 99 -4.71 6.21 -16.74
N VAL A 100 -5.40 7.33 -16.50
CA VAL A 100 -4.93 8.67 -16.85
C VAL A 100 -3.66 9.03 -16.09
N ALA A 101 -3.53 8.58 -14.85
CA ALA A 101 -2.35 8.80 -14.04
C ALA A 101 -1.11 8.10 -14.62
N SER A 102 -1.21 6.81 -14.95
CA SER A 102 -0.06 6.04 -15.41
C SER A 102 -0.46 4.77 -16.15
N VAL A 103 -0.35 4.81 -17.48
CA VAL A 103 -0.68 3.68 -18.37
C VAL A 103 0.16 2.42 -18.09
N PRO A 104 1.50 2.48 -17.88
CA PRO A 104 2.31 1.28 -17.61
C PRO A 104 1.94 0.54 -16.32
N SER A 105 1.26 1.26 -15.42
CA SER A 105 1.02 0.90 -14.02
C SER A 105 -0.40 0.39 -13.82
N PHE A 106 -1.30 0.94 -14.62
CA PHE A 106 -2.71 0.63 -14.64
C PHE A 106 -3.03 -0.88 -14.62
N PRO A 107 -2.31 -1.75 -15.36
CA PRO A 107 -2.54 -3.18 -15.35
C PRO A 107 -2.44 -3.84 -13.97
N TYR A 108 -1.54 -3.39 -13.10
CA TYR A 108 -1.42 -3.92 -11.73
C TYR A 108 -2.67 -3.58 -10.91
N GLY A 109 -3.15 -2.33 -11.01
CA GLY A 109 -4.33 -1.87 -10.30
C GLY A 109 -5.62 -2.54 -10.75
N ILE A 110 -5.84 -2.62 -12.06
CA ILE A 110 -7.01 -3.31 -12.60
C ILE A 110 -6.92 -4.81 -12.35
N GLY A 111 -5.72 -5.40 -12.38
CA GLY A 111 -5.46 -6.80 -12.03
C GLY A 111 -5.82 -7.10 -10.58
N LEU A 112 -5.43 -6.23 -9.64
CA LEU A 112 -5.84 -6.33 -8.24
C LEU A 112 -7.36 -6.22 -8.07
N LEU A 113 -7.99 -5.25 -8.74
CA LEU A 113 -9.45 -5.06 -8.63
C LEU A 113 -10.23 -6.23 -9.24
N ALA A 114 -9.81 -6.74 -10.39
CA ALA A 114 -10.37 -7.92 -11.03
C ALA A 114 -10.12 -9.17 -10.19
N GLY A 115 -8.91 -9.33 -9.63
CA GLY A 115 -8.58 -10.39 -8.70
C GLY A 115 -9.48 -10.37 -7.47
N TRP A 116 -9.79 -9.19 -6.94
CA TRP A 116 -10.73 -9.03 -5.82
C TRP A 116 -12.14 -9.50 -6.19
N MET A 117 -12.62 -9.11 -7.37
CA MET A 117 -13.91 -9.55 -7.90
C MET A 117 -13.98 -11.08 -8.05
N VAL A 118 -12.92 -11.71 -8.58
CA VAL A 118 -12.82 -13.17 -8.70
C VAL A 118 -12.76 -13.84 -7.32
N TYR A 119 -11.98 -13.29 -6.39
CA TYR A 119 -11.92 -13.77 -5.01
C TYR A 119 -13.30 -13.75 -4.34
N ARG A 120 -14.07 -12.68 -4.53
CA ARG A 120 -15.46 -12.54 -4.05
C ARG A 120 -16.45 -13.48 -4.74
N LEU A 121 -16.14 -13.99 -5.92
CA LEU A 121 -16.96 -15.01 -6.59
C LEU A 121 -16.66 -16.41 -6.04
N VAL A 122 -15.37 -16.74 -5.94
CA VAL A 122 -14.91 -18.13 -5.81
C VAL A 122 -14.66 -18.51 -4.35
N ALA A 123 -13.91 -17.68 -3.62
CA ALA A 123 -13.39 -18.02 -2.30
C ALA A 123 -14.28 -17.51 -1.16
N GLU A 124 -14.78 -16.27 -1.28
CA GLU A 124 -15.56 -15.63 -0.22
C GLU A 124 -16.84 -14.98 -0.78
N PRO A 125 -17.82 -15.79 -1.23
CA PRO A 125 -19.07 -15.29 -1.76
C PRO A 125 -19.86 -14.55 -0.68
N ILE A 126 -20.39 -13.40 -1.06
CA ILE A 126 -21.29 -12.58 -0.23
C ILE A 126 -22.59 -13.35 0.00
N GLN A 127 -22.73 -14.00 1.15
CA GLN A 127 -23.81 -14.96 1.43
C GLN A 127 -25.24 -14.40 1.20
N ALA A 128 -25.44 -13.10 1.37
CA ALA A 128 -26.73 -12.44 1.19
C ALA A 128 -27.21 -12.33 -0.28
N VAL A 129 -26.36 -12.68 -1.26
CA VAL A 129 -26.55 -12.31 -2.68
C VAL A 129 -27.16 -13.44 -3.55
N GLY A 130 -27.39 -14.62 -2.96
CA GLY A 130 -28.11 -15.73 -3.60
C GLY A 130 -27.21 -16.77 -4.28
N SER A 131 -27.66 -17.33 -5.39
CA SER A 131 -26.97 -18.44 -6.07
C SER A 131 -25.66 -18.01 -6.77
N ARG A 132 -24.72 -18.94 -6.99
CA ARG A 132 -23.46 -18.67 -7.74
C ARG A 132 -23.70 -18.06 -9.13
N LYS A 133 -24.78 -18.45 -9.81
CA LYS A 133 -25.19 -17.87 -11.10
C LYS A 133 -25.52 -16.38 -10.97
N THR A 134 -26.26 -16.02 -9.92
CA THR A 134 -26.60 -14.62 -9.61
C THR A 134 -25.34 -13.79 -9.30
N HIS A 135 -24.37 -14.38 -8.59
CA HIS A 135 -23.08 -13.73 -8.34
C HIS A 135 -22.32 -13.45 -9.64
N LEU A 136 -22.23 -14.45 -10.52
CA LEU A 136 -21.57 -14.28 -11.82
C LEU A 136 -22.24 -13.20 -12.68
N GLN A 137 -23.57 -13.20 -12.77
CA GLN A 137 -24.32 -12.17 -13.48
C GLN A 137 -24.07 -10.76 -12.92
N ARG A 138 -24.02 -10.63 -11.58
CA ARG A 138 -23.70 -9.35 -10.94
C ARG A 138 -22.29 -8.90 -11.25
N LEU A 139 -21.32 -9.80 -11.23
CA LEU A 139 -19.93 -9.49 -11.58
C LEU A 139 -19.79 -9.05 -13.03
N MET A 140 -20.46 -9.73 -13.96
CA MET A 140 -20.51 -9.34 -15.37
C MET A 140 -21.10 -7.94 -15.54
N LEU A 141 -22.23 -7.65 -14.88
CA LEU A 141 -22.85 -6.33 -14.92
C LEU A 141 -21.93 -5.25 -14.35
N ILE A 142 -21.35 -5.48 -13.17
CA ILE A 142 -20.43 -4.53 -12.52
C ILE A 142 -19.21 -4.29 -13.40
N GLY A 143 -18.59 -5.35 -13.92
CA GLY A 143 -17.43 -5.26 -14.80
C GLY A 143 -17.75 -4.53 -16.09
N MET A 144 -18.90 -4.81 -16.71
CA MET A 144 -19.34 -4.15 -17.94
C MET A 144 -19.59 -2.65 -17.72
N VAL A 145 -20.37 -2.28 -16.69
CA VAL A 145 -20.66 -0.87 -16.37
C VAL A 145 -19.37 -0.12 -16.02
N THR A 146 -18.52 -0.73 -15.19
CA THR A 146 -17.21 -0.17 -14.81
C THR A 146 -16.34 0.06 -16.05
N GLY A 147 -16.22 -0.94 -16.94
CA GLY A 147 -15.40 -0.87 -18.13
C GLY A 147 -15.89 0.14 -19.17
N VAL A 148 -17.21 0.17 -19.45
CA VAL A 148 -17.81 1.14 -20.39
C VAL A 148 -17.60 2.57 -19.90
N LEU A 149 -17.84 2.83 -18.61
CA LEU A 149 -17.67 4.18 -18.06
C LEU A 149 -16.20 4.56 -17.94
N ALA A 150 -15.32 3.64 -17.55
CA ALA A 150 -13.88 3.88 -17.56
C ALA A 150 -13.39 4.25 -18.97
N GLY A 151 -13.79 3.48 -19.99
CA GLY A 151 -13.46 3.78 -21.39
C GLY A 151 -13.99 5.12 -21.85
N GLY A 152 -15.23 5.47 -21.48
CA GLY A 152 -15.82 6.78 -21.79
C GLY A 152 -15.06 7.95 -21.17
N PHE A 153 -14.66 7.84 -19.89
CA PHE A 153 -13.86 8.87 -19.22
C PHE A 153 -12.42 8.94 -19.74
N VAL A 154 -11.81 7.81 -20.06
CA VAL A 154 -10.46 7.78 -20.65
C VAL A 154 -10.45 8.39 -22.05
N ALA A 155 -11.50 8.19 -22.83
CA ALA A 155 -11.60 8.75 -24.19
C ALA A 155 -11.44 10.28 -24.23
N SER A 156 -11.94 10.99 -23.22
CA SER A 156 -11.77 12.46 -23.16
C SER A 156 -10.35 12.89 -22.78
N ALA A 157 -9.58 12.04 -22.11
CA ALA A 157 -8.19 12.29 -21.72
C ALA A 157 -7.17 11.74 -22.73
N LEU A 158 -7.61 10.92 -23.69
CA LEU A 158 -6.72 10.20 -24.60
C LEU A 158 -5.92 11.16 -25.51
N LEU A 159 -6.58 12.17 -26.10
CA LEU A 159 -5.89 13.10 -27.01
C LEU A 159 -4.79 13.91 -26.30
N PRO A 160 -5.06 14.58 -25.15
CA PRO A 160 -4.00 15.24 -24.38
C PRO A 160 -2.88 14.30 -23.95
N GLN A 161 -3.19 13.05 -23.58
CA GLN A 161 -2.18 12.08 -23.20
C GLN A 161 -1.29 11.65 -24.37
N LEU A 162 -1.87 11.40 -25.54
CA LEU A 162 -1.10 11.03 -26.73
C LEU A 162 -0.18 12.17 -27.17
N ASP A 163 -0.66 13.41 -27.09
CA ASP A 163 0.16 14.60 -27.35
C ASP A 163 1.32 14.70 -26.35
N PHE A 164 1.06 14.58 -25.05
CA PHE A 164 2.09 14.56 -24.02
C PHE A 164 3.11 13.43 -24.21
N ILE A 165 2.65 12.20 -24.47
CA ILE A 165 3.52 11.04 -24.69
C ILE A 165 4.39 11.25 -25.92
N SER A 166 3.85 11.83 -27.00
CA SER A 166 4.61 12.12 -28.23
C SER A 166 5.77 13.10 -28.02
N GLN A 167 5.68 13.93 -26.98
CA GLN A 167 6.71 14.90 -26.58
C GLN A 167 7.66 14.34 -25.51
N SER A 168 7.38 13.15 -24.97
CA SER A 168 8.21 12.52 -23.95
C SER A 168 9.37 11.72 -24.55
N PRO A 169 10.46 11.45 -23.78
CA PRO A 169 11.55 10.56 -24.22
C PRO A 169 11.12 9.12 -24.55
N VAL A 170 9.89 8.75 -24.23
CA VAL A 170 9.29 7.42 -24.46
C VAL A 170 8.10 7.50 -25.42
N ALA A 171 8.22 8.33 -26.45
CA ALA A 171 7.20 8.47 -27.49
C ALA A 171 6.80 7.11 -28.09
N GLY A 172 5.50 6.89 -28.26
CA GLY A 172 4.95 5.61 -28.72
C GLY A 172 4.96 4.49 -27.67
N GLY A 173 5.36 4.77 -26.42
CA GLY A 173 5.48 3.76 -25.37
C GLY A 173 6.70 2.85 -25.55
N ASP A 174 7.64 3.23 -26.42
CA ASP A 174 8.86 2.47 -26.62
C ASP A 174 9.87 2.77 -25.50
N TYR A 175 9.96 1.84 -24.56
CA TYR A 175 10.91 1.91 -23.45
C TYR A 175 12.30 1.33 -23.80
N SER A 176 12.53 0.86 -25.03
CA SER A 176 13.80 0.23 -25.43
C SER A 176 14.98 1.20 -25.41
N ASN A 177 14.71 2.49 -25.66
CA ASN A 177 15.74 3.54 -25.76
C ASN A 177 15.64 4.59 -24.65
N ALA A 178 14.82 4.37 -23.61
CA ALA A 178 14.68 5.31 -22.50
C ALA A 178 16.00 5.41 -21.72
N GLU A 179 16.73 6.53 -21.89
CA GLU A 179 17.92 6.86 -21.10
C GLU A 179 17.56 6.87 -19.61
N GLY A 180 18.28 6.08 -18.81
CA GLY A 180 17.94 5.83 -17.40
C GLY A 180 17.96 4.35 -17.00
N GLY A 181 18.06 3.44 -17.99
CA GLY A 181 18.47 2.05 -17.78
C GLY A 181 17.46 1.20 -17.00
N SER A 182 17.51 -0.10 -17.23
CA SER A 182 17.04 -1.05 -16.22
C SER A 182 17.76 -0.74 -14.91
N TYR A 183 17.11 -0.04 -13.97
CA TYR A 183 17.67 0.29 -12.64
C TYR A 183 18.14 -0.95 -11.86
N THR A 184 17.79 -2.13 -12.35
CA THR A 184 18.37 -3.39 -11.93
C THR A 184 19.52 -3.75 -12.88
N SER A 185 20.75 -3.42 -12.50
CA SER A 185 21.93 -4.08 -13.07
C SER A 185 21.77 -5.59 -12.86
N ALA A 186 22.08 -6.36 -13.90
CA ALA A 186 21.91 -7.80 -14.00
C ALA A 186 22.13 -8.59 -12.69
N ALA A 187 21.24 -9.55 -12.41
CA ALA A 187 21.42 -10.66 -11.47
C ALA A 187 21.10 -10.44 -9.98
N SER A 188 20.15 -9.57 -9.62
CA SER A 188 19.63 -9.56 -8.26
C SER A 188 18.61 -10.71 -8.05
N THR A 189 19.10 -11.85 -7.55
CA THR A 189 18.26 -12.97 -7.06
C THR A 189 17.19 -12.45 -6.08
N ARG A 190 16.09 -13.19 -5.86
CA ARG A 190 15.01 -12.77 -4.94
C ARG A 190 15.51 -12.37 -3.54
N ALA A 191 16.55 -13.05 -3.06
CA ALA A 191 17.21 -12.73 -1.80
C ALA A 191 17.98 -11.41 -1.90
N VAL A 192 18.72 -11.18 -2.99
CA VAL A 192 19.39 -9.91 -3.24
C VAL A 192 18.37 -8.79 -3.38
N MET A 193 17.28 -8.92 -4.14
CA MET A 193 16.24 -7.88 -4.22
C MET A 193 15.60 -7.57 -2.86
N LEU A 194 15.27 -8.59 -2.06
CA LEU A 194 14.77 -8.36 -0.70
C LEU A 194 15.81 -7.63 0.14
N MET A 195 17.07 -8.04 0.07
CA MET A 195 18.16 -7.39 0.80
C MET A 195 18.44 -5.99 0.26
N SER A 196 18.41 -5.74 -1.05
CA SER A 196 18.50 -4.43 -1.69
C SER A 196 17.35 -3.54 -1.24
N TYR A 197 16.11 -4.06 -1.22
CA TYR A 197 14.96 -3.33 -0.69
C TYR A 197 15.10 -2.99 0.81
N LEU A 198 15.78 -3.86 1.56
CA LEU A 198 16.11 -3.69 2.98
C LEU A 198 17.45 -2.95 3.24
N GLN A 199 18.25 -2.65 2.21
CA GLN A 199 19.60 -2.07 2.32
C GLN A 199 19.77 -0.76 1.53
N GLU A 200 18.87 -0.46 0.59
CA GLU A 200 18.85 0.77 -0.20
C GLU A 200 18.74 1.98 0.75
N PRO A 201 19.81 2.72 1.01
CA PRO A 201 19.93 3.54 2.23
C PRO A 201 18.84 4.61 2.35
N ARG A 202 18.36 5.13 1.22
CA ARG A 202 17.31 6.16 1.14
C ARG A 202 15.89 5.58 1.27
N TYR A 203 15.68 4.33 0.86
CA TYR A 203 14.36 3.71 0.80
C TYR A 203 14.17 2.66 1.88
N ALA A 204 15.15 1.78 2.08
CA ALA A 204 15.16 0.80 3.14
C ALA A 204 15.04 1.44 4.51
N SER A 205 15.86 2.42 4.87
CA SER A 205 15.76 3.08 6.19
C SER A 205 14.34 3.62 6.41
N ARG A 206 13.75 4.32 5.44
CA ARG A 206 12.42 4.93 5.56
C ARG A 206 11.28 3.90 5.49
N MET A 207 11.38 2.91 4.60
CA MET A 207 10.41 1.83 4.44
C MET A 207 10.40 0.89 5.63
N VAL A 208 11.58 0.61 6.15
CA VAL A 208 11.79 -0.30 7.25
C VAL A 208 11.46 0.41 8.55
N PHE A 209 11.97 1.60 8.84
CA PHE A 209 11.66 2.28 10.11
C PHE A 209 10.19 2.71 10.20
N TYR A 210 9.60 3.31 9.16
CA TYR A 210 8.19 3.75 9.24
C TYR A 210 7.18 2.65 8.94
N GLY A 211 7.59 1.63 8.19
CA GLY A 211 6.75 0.50 7.82
C GLY A 211 6.78 -0.67 8.80
N THR A 212 7.82 -0.85 9.62
CA THR A 212 7.97 -2.03 10.50
C THR A 212 6.72 -2.35 11.31
N PRO A 213 6.12 -1.40 12.07
CA PRO A 213 4.88 -1.69 12.79
C PRO A 213 3.75 -2.18 11.87
N PHE A 214 3.60 -1.59 10.68
CA PHE A 214 2.58 -2.00 9.71
C PHE A 214 2.88 -3.36 9.10
N VAL A 215 4.14 -3.64 8.74
CA VAL A 215 4.59 -4.94 8.22
C VAL A 215 4.35 -6.03 9.25
N LEU A 216 4.72 -5.80 10.50
CA LEU A 216 4.48 -6.73 11.61
C LEU A 216 3.00 -7.02 11.80
N MET A 217 2.18 -5.97 11.81
CA MET A 217 0.73 -6.12 11.90
C MET A 217 0.17 -6.83 10.67
N ALA A 218 0.71 -6.60 9.47
CA ALA A 218 0.28 -7.24 8.23
C ALA A 218 0.61 -8.73 8.24
N MET A 219 1.82 -9.10 8.66
CA MET A 219 2.21 -10.49 8.87
C MET A 219 1.28 -11.15 9.87
N LEU A 220 1.04 -10.52 11.02
CA LEU A 220 0.10 -11.02 12.01
C LEU A 220 -1.28 -11.25 11.37
N GLY A 221 -1.83 -10.24 10.69
CA GLY A 221 -3.11 -10.30 10.00
C GLY A 221 -3.20 -11.43 8.97
N ALA A 222 -2.14 -11.66 8.19
CA ALA A 222 -2.07 -12.75 7.22
C ALA A 222 -2.25 -14.12 7.89
N PHE A 223 -1.61 -14.34 9.04
CA PHE A 223 -1.65 -15.62 9.73
C PHE A 223 -2.92 -15.86 10.54
N VAL A 224 -3.47 -14.81 11.15
CA VAL A 224 -4.55 -14.93 12.14
C VAL A 224 -5.93 -14.67 11.57
N SER A 225 -6.05 -13.84 10.53
CA SER A 225 -7.35 -13.42 9.96
C SER A 225 -7.78 -14.27 8.77
N ARG A 226 -7.41 -15.56 8.74
CA ARG A 226 -7.46 -16.48 7.57
C ARG A 226 -8.77 -16.58 6.79
N ARG A 227 -9.90 -16.07 7.31
CA ARG A 227 -11.21 -16.07 6.62
C ARG A 227 -12.00 -14.79 6.85
N GLN A 228 -11.35 -13.75 7.35
CA GLN A 228 -12.01 -12.50 7.73
C GLN A 228 -11.38 -11.35 6.96
N PHE A 229 -12.19 -10.33 6.70
CA PHE A 229 -11.74 -9.06 6.13
C PHE A 229 -11.00 -9.21 4.78
N GLY A 230 -11.22 -10.30 4.04
CA GLY A 230 -10.49 -10.58 2.79
C GLY A 230 -8.99 -10.83 2.95
N ALA A 231 -8.51 -11.14 4.16
CA ALA A 231 -7.08 -11.30 4.42
C ALA A 231 -6.36 -12.30 3.47
N PRO A 232 -6.94 -13.46 3.10
CA PRO A 232 -6.29 -14.38 2.15
C PRO A 232 -6.00 -13.73 0.79
N PHE A 233 -6.91 -12.91 0.29
CA PHE A 233 -6.71 -12.17 -0.96
C PHE A 233 -5.57 -11.18 -0.84
N PHE A 234 -5.53 -10.37 0.22
CA PHE A 234 -4.47 -9.37 0.39
C PHE A 234 -3.12 -10.04 0.60
N ALA A 235 -3.05 -11.14 1.36
CA ALA A 235 -1.84 -11.93 1.52
C ALA A 235 -1.35 -12.52 0.19
N GLY A 236 -2.25 -13.14 -0.58
CA GLY A 236 -1.91 -13.65 -1.92
C GLY A 236 -1.49 -12.54 -2.88
N SER A 237 -2.14 -11.37 -2.82
CA SER A 237 -1.77 -10.21 -3.62
C SER A 237 -0.38 -9.68 -3.29
N ILE A 238 0.02 -9.66 -2.01
CA ILE A 238 1.38 -9.28 -1.61
C ILE A 238 2.41 -10.24 -2.20
N LEU A 239 2.17 -11.54 -2.11
CA LEU A 239 3.09 -12.54 -2.68
C LEU A 239 3.20 -12.39 -4.20
N LEU A 240 2.09 -12.15 -4.89
CA LEU A 240 2.05 -11.94 -6.33
C LEU A 240 2.79 -10.66 -6.74
N LEU A 241 2.50 -9.54 -6.07
CA LEU A 241 3.15 -8.26 -6.36
C LEU A 241 4.65 -8.28 -6.03
N PHE A 242 5.05 -9.01 -4.98
CA PHE A 242 6.45 -9.23 -4.65
C PHE A 242 7.17 -10.10 -5.68
N ASP A 243 6.52 -11.16 -6.18
CA ASP A 243 7.07 -11.95 -7.30
C ASP A 243 7.25 -11.06 -8.54
N LEU A 244 6.23 -10.28 -8.91
CA LEU A 244 6.28 -9.35 -10.04
C LEU A 244 7.35 -8.27 -9.89
N SER A 245 7.64 -7.84 -8.65
CA SER A 245 8.68 -6.85 -8.42
C SER A 245 10.09 -7.40 -8.59
N THR A 246 10.27 -8.72 -8.78
CA THR A 246 11.58 -9.34 -9.06
C THR A 246 11.81 -9.52 -10.56
N GLN A 247 13.09 -9.52 -10.99
CA GLN A 247 13.43 -9.83 -12.38
C GLN A 247 12.99 -11.25 -12.78
N GLU A 248 13.20 -12.22 -11.88
CA GLU A 248 12.86 -13.65 -12.06
C GLU A 248 11.45 -13.97 -11.53
N SER A 249 10.48 -13.20 -12.01
CA SER A 249 9.07 -13.40 -11.67
C SER A 249 8.52 -14.65 -12.36
N LEU A 250 7.87 -15.52 -11.59
CA LEU A 250 7.15 -16.69 -12.12
C LEU A 250 5.86 -16.30 -12.85
N ILE A 251 5.27 -15.18 -12.46
CA ILE A 251 3.96 -14.73 -12.94
C ILE A 251 4.11 -13.82 -14.16
N ARG A 252 5.24 -13.14 -14.32
CA ARG A 252 5.48 -12.20 -15.42
C ARG A 252 5.23 -12.80 -16.82
N PRO A 253 5.62 -14.05 -17.15
CA PRO A 253 5.29 -14.63 -18.45
C PRO A 253 3.79 -14.66 -18.74
N LEU A 254 2.95 -14.84 -17.72
CA LEU A 254 1.49 -14.80 -17.87
C LEU A 254 0.99 -13.37 -18.10
N LEU A 255 1.58 -12.37 -17.44
CA LEU A 255 1.24 -10.97 -17.68
C LEU A 255 1.67 -10.50 -19.07
N ASN A 256 2.78 -11.02 -19.59
CA ASN A 256 3.28 -10.70 -20.94
C ASN A 256 2.33 -11.16 -22.05
N LEU A 257 1.36 -12.03 -21.75
CA LEU A 257 0.28 -12.36 -22.69
C LEU A 257 -0.66 -11.19 -22.94
N ILE A 258 -0.68 -10.18 -22.06
CA ILE A 258 -1.43 -8.95 -22.25
C ILE A 258 -0.57 -8.00 -23.10
N PRO A 259 -1.09 -7.50 -24.25
CA PRO A 259 -0.35 -6.60 -25.10
C PRO A 259 0.23 -5.40 -24.34
N GLY A 260 1.52 -5.10 -24.55
CA GLY A 260 2.23 -3.98 -23.92
C GLY A 260 2.77 -4.25 -22.50
N MET A 261 2.38 -5.33 -21.84
CA MET A 261 2.83 -5.63 -20.48
C MET A 261 4.30 -6.04 -20.39
N GLU A 262 4.84 -6.68 -21.43
CA GLU A 262 6.26 -7.05 -21.46
C GLU A 262 7.16 -5.82 -21.33
N GLN A 263 6.85 -4.75 -22.09
CA GLN A 263 7.60 -3.50 -22.05
C GLN A 263 7.40 -2.77 -20.72
N ALA A 264 6.14 -2.67 -20.26
CA ALA A 264 5.81 -1.98 -19.01
C ALA A 264 6.42 -2.64 -17.76
N THR A 265 6.35 -3.98 -17.67
CA THR A 265 6.87 -4.75 -16.52
C THR A 265 8.38 -4.97 -16.58
N GLY A 266 8.94 -5.07 -17.80
CA GLY A 266 10.36 -5.27 -18.04
C GLY A 266 11.19 -4.03 -17.67
N HIS A 267 10.69 -2.83 -17.98
CA HIS A 267 11.44 -1.59 -17.77
C HIS A 267 11.65 -1.26 -16.28
N ARG A 268 10.63 -1.46 -15.43
CA ARG A 268 10.71 -1.16 -13.98
C ARG A 268 9.93 -2.18 -13.14
N PRO A 269 10.53 -3.31 -12.75
CA PRO A 269 9.89 -4.31 -11.89
C PRO A 269 9.36 -3.73 -10.58
N LEU A 270 10.14 -2.80 -9.99
CA LEU A 270 9.88 -2.21 -8.68
C LEU A 270 8.53 -1.49 -8.59
N VAL A 271 7.98 -1.07 -9.72
CA VAL A 271 6.63 -0.51 -9.83
C VAL A 271 5.59 -1.41 -9.15
N ALA A 272 5.69 -2.72 -9.31
CA ALA A 272 4.73 -3.65 -8.72
C ALA A 272 4.72 -3.57 -7.19
N SER A 273 5.84 -3.22 -6.54
CA SER A 273 5.90 -3.10 -5.08
C SER A 273 5.14 -1.88 -4.55
N LEU A 274 4.96 -0.82 -5.34
CA LEU A 274 4.17 0.35 -4.95
C LEU A 274 2.69 -0.02 -4.69
N TRP A 275 2.19 -1.03 -5.41
CA TRP A 275 0.84 -1.57 -5.25
C TRP A 275 0.64 -2.39 -3.98
N LEU A 276 1.72 -2.67 -3.22
CA LEU A 276 1.62 -3.32 -1.92
C LEU A 276 0.93 -2.46 -0.87
N ALA A 277 0.82 -1.14 -1.09
CA ALA A 277 0.26 -0.19 -0.13
C ALA A 277 -1.10 -0.65 0.43
N LEU A 278 -2.11 -0.83 -0.44
CA LEU A 278 -3.46 -1.22 0.01
C LEU A 278 -3.50 -2.62 0.64
N PRO A 279 -2.97 -3.69 0.01
CA PRO A 279 -2.92 -5.02 0.63
C PRO A 279 -2.24 -5.05 2.00
N MET A 280 -1.10 -4.39 2.14
CA MET A 280 -0.36 -4.32 3.40
C MET A 280 -1.17 -3.60 4.47
N SER A 281 -1.78 -2.45 4.15
CA SER A 281 -2.59 -1.69 5.09
C SER A 281 -3.83 -2.45 5.55
N MET A 282 -4.48 -3.19 4.64
CA MET A 282 -5.65 -4.01 4.97
C MET A 282 -5.29 -5.19 5.87
N LEU A 283 -4.18 -5.88 5.60
CA LEU A 283 -3.69 -6.94 6.49
C LEU A 283 -3.26 -6.40 7.85
N ALA A 284 -2.59 -5.25 7.86
CA ALA A 284 -2.14 -4.60 9.10
C ALA A 284 -3.34 -4.27 10.00
N ALA A 285 -4.41 -3.75 9.40
CA ALA A 285 -5.67 -3.53 10.11
C ALA A 285 -6.35 -4.84 10.54
N ALA A 286 -6.29 -5.91 9.75
CA ALA A 286 -6.81 -7.21 10.15
C ALA A 286 -6.07 -7.76 11.39
N GLY A 287 -4.74 -7.60 11.45
CA GLY A 287 -3.92 -7.92 12.62
C GLY A 287 -4.31 -7.09 13.85
N ALA A 288 -4.46 -5.78 13.69
CA ALA A 288 -4.94 -4.89 14.75
C ALA A 288 -6.34 -5.26 15.25
N GLN A 289 -7.27 -5.59 14.35
CA GLN A 289 -8.62 -6.04 14.71
C GLN A 289 -8.60 -7.34 15.52
N TRP A 290 -7.75 -8.28 15.12
CA TRP A 290 -7.60 -9.53 15.84
C TRP A 290 -7.01 -9.32 17.23
N LEU A 291 -6.05 -8.41 17.41
CA LEU A 291 -5.51 -8.05 18.73
C LEU A 291 -6.59 -7.45 19.64
N LEU A 292 -7.53 -6.66 19.08
CA LEU A 292 -8.64 -6.10 19.86
C LEU A 292 -9.65 -7.15 20.33
N ASN A 293 -9.88 -8.16 19.51
CA ASN A 293 -10.90 -9.19 19.74
C ASN A 293 -10.36 -10.40 20.51
N SER A 294 -9.04 -10.52 20.60
CA SER A 294 -8.36 -11.65 21.21
C SER A 294 -8.62 -11.75 22.72
N ASP A 295 -8.85 -12.97 23.21
CA ASP A 295 -8.94 -13.25 24.64
C ASP A 295 -7.68 -12.79 25.37
N LYS A 296 -7.89 -12.18 26.55
CA LYS A 296 -6.88 -11.47 27.35
C LYS A 296 -5.88 -12.39 28.06
N ASN A 297 -5.80 -13.66 27.71
CA ASN A 297 -4.85 -14.57 28.34
C ASN A 297 -3.43 -14.14 27.97
N LEU A 298 -2.63 -13.79 28.99
CA LEU A 298 -1.25 -13.32 28.85
C LEU A 298 -0.38 -14.32 28.09
N LYS A 299 -0.58 -15.63 28.29
CA LYS A 299 0.17 -16.66 27.56
C LYS A 299 -0.10 -16.59 26.06
N THR A 300 -1.37 -16.41 25.69
CA THR A 300 -1.73 -16.23 24.29
C THR A 300 -1.15 -14.91 23.78
N LEU A 301 -1.31 -13.79 24.50
CA LEU A 301 -0.69 -12.52 24.11
C LEU A 301 0.83 -12.62 23.89
N LEU A 302 1.57 -13.30 24.77
CA LEU A 302 3.02 -13.48 24.65
C LEU A 302 3.40 -14.34 23.44
N MET A 303 2.72 -15.47 23.22
CA MET A 303 2.93 -16.27 22.00
C MET A 303 2.58 -15.50 20.73
N ARG A 304 1.62 -14.56 20.81
CA ARG A 304 1.21 -13.70 19.71
C ARG A 304 2.14 -12.52 19.47
N LEU A 305 2.89 -12.09 20.50
CA LEU A 305 3.93 -11.06 20.42
C LEU A 305 5.31 -11.63 20.01
N ALA A 306 5.51 -12.94 20.09
CA ALA A 306 6.76 -13.60 19.72
C ALA A 306 7.29 -13.22 18.31
N PRO A 307 6.46 -13.08 17.26
CA PRO A 307 6.93 -12.62 15.95
C PRO A 307 7.47 -11.18 15.99
N PHE A 308 6.87 -10.32 16.81
CA PHE A 308 7.31 -8.93 16.99
C PHE A 308 8.65 -8.87 17.71
N VAL A 309 8.82 -9.69 18.75
CA VAL A 309 10.09 -9.80 19.51
C VAL A 309 11.19 -10.36 18.61
N LEU A 310 10.90 -11.40 17.82
CA LEU A 310 11.86 -11.98 16.88
C LEU A 310 12.26 -10.98 15.80
N LEU A 311 11.31 -10.24 15.22
CA LEU A 311 11.64 -9.25 14.20
C LEU A 311 12.42 -8.07 14.80
N ALA A 312 12.05 -7.61 15.99
CA ALA A 312 12.81 -6.58 16.70
C ALA A 312 14.24 -7.05 17.00
N ALA A 313 14.43 -8.33 17.37
CA ALA A 313 15.74 -8.91 17.57
C ALA A 313 16.54 -9.01 16.27
N ILE A 314 15.93 -9.43 15.15
CA ILE A 314 16.55 -9.43 13.82
C ILE A 314 16.96 -7.99 13.44
N PHE A 315 16.12 -7.00 13.74
CA PHE A 315 16.40 -5.60 13.46
C PHE A 315 17.59 -5.07 14.24
N VAL A 316 17.59 -5.29 15.55
CA VAL A 316 18.72 -4.92 16.41
C VAL A 316 19.98 -5.64 15.96
N TYR A 317 19.88 -6.92 15.58
CA TYR A 317 21.02 -7.67 15.07
C TYR A 317 21.57 -7.07 13.77
N VAL A 318 20.73 -6.75 12.79
CA VAL A 318 21.15 -6.13 11.53
C VAL A 318 21.79 -4.76 11.78
N ASP A 319 21.19 -3.92 12.63
CA ASP A 319 21.74 -2.61 12.98
C ASP A 319 23.11 -2.73 13.68
N VAL A 320 23.26 -3.67 14.62
CA VAL A 320 24.53 -3.92 15.31
C VAL A 320 25.61 -4.44 14.35
N GLN A 321 25.26 -5.34 13.43
CA GLN A 321 26.20 -5.84 12.42
C GLN A 321 26.63 -4.74 11.44
N LEU A 322 25.71 -3.86 11.05
CA LEU A 322 26.02 -2.70 10.20
C LEU A 322 26.85 -1.64 10.95
N ALA A 323 26.58 -1.41 12.23
CA ALA A 323 27.29 -0.43 13.05
C ALA A 323 28.69 -0.88 13.49
N GLY A 324 28.93 -2.19 13.63
CA GLY A 324 30.25 -2.75 13.96
C GLY A 324 31.24 -2.78 12.78
N SER A 325 30.74 -2.59 11.56
CA SER A 325 31.52 -2.58 10.34
C SER A 325 32.02 -1.16 10.03
N THR A 326 33.03 -0.67 10.77
CA THR A 326 33.75 0.59 10.46
C THR A 326 34.45 0.57 9.09
N THR A 327 34.52 -0.61 8.47
CA THR A 327 35.00 -0.86 7.12
C THR A 327 33.97 -1.70 6.37
N LEU A 328 32.76 -1.16 6.17
CA LEU A 328 31.90 -1.71 5.13
C LEU A 328 32.72 -1.68 3.83
N PRO A 329 32.94 -2.83 3.15
CA PRO A 329 33.69 -2.83 1.90
C PRO A 329 32.99 -1.85 0.96
N LYS A 330 33.67 -0.75 0.63
CA LYS A 330 33.18 0.35 -0.22
C LYS A 330 32.63 -0.14 -1.57
N GLY A 331 32.94 -1.39 -1.96
CA GLY A 331 32.42 -2.03 -3.16
C GLY A 331 31.03 -2.66 -3.06
N LEU A 332 30.47 -2.92 -1.86
CA LEU A 332 29.13 -3.54 -1.76
C LEU A 332 27.99 -2.51 -1.73
N PHE A 333 28.27 -1.26 -1.35
CA PHE A 333 27.27 -0.19 -1.18
C PHE A 333 27.78 1.17 -1.70
N PRO A 334 28.09 1.31 -3.00
CA PRO A 334 28.68 2.53 -3.58
C PRO A 334 27.76 3.78 -3.54
N PHE A 335 26.51 3.65 -3.07
CA PHE A 335 25.52 4.72 -3.00
C PHE A 335 25.32 5.32 -1.59
N MET A 336 25.96 4.76 -0.56
CA MET A 336 25.97 5.37 0.78
C MET A 336 26.99 6.51 0.78
N ASN A 337 26.51 7.75 0.67
CA ASN A 337 27.33 8.93 0.94
C ASN A 337 27.68 8.94 2.45
N ASP A 338 28.93 9.19 2.81
CA ASP A 338 29.47 9.16 4.20
C ASP A 338 28.80 10.18 5.17
N GLN A 339 27.75 10.90 4.73
CA GLN A 339 27.13 12.03 5.42
C GLN A 339 25.82 11.72 6.18
N GLU A 340 25.25 10.51 6.10
CA GLU A 340 23.99 10.18 6.82
C GLU A 340 24.09 9.14 7.98
N PRO A 341 25.12 9.14 8.84
CA PRO A 341 25.20 8.16 9.94
C PRO A 341 24.23 8.43 11.11
N PHE A 342 23.65 9.63 11.24
CA PHE A 342 22.87 10.02 12.43
C PHE A 342 21.36 9.77 12.32
N LEU A 343 20.82 9.70 11.10
CA LEU A 343 19.38 9.54 10.87
C LEU A 343 18.87 8.15 11.27
N GLY A 344 19.67 7.09 11.08
CA GLY A 344 19.23 5.71 11.33
C GLY A 344 18.80 5.40 12.78
N ARG A 345 19.56 5.85 13.79
CA ARG A 345 19.27 5.51 15.20
C ARG A 345 18.03 6.21 15.74
N TRP A 346 17.83 7.48 15.40
CA TRP A 346 16.65 8.23 15.84
C TRP A 346 15.39 7.71 15.14
N GLN A 347 15.49 7.37 13.85
CA GLN A 347 14.40 6.77 13.09
C GLN A 347 14.01 5.39 13.64
N LEU A 348 14.98 4.53 13.98
CA LEU A 348 14.73 3.25 14.65
C LEU A 348 14.03 3.44 16.00
N THR A 349 14.51 4.38 16.81
CA THR A 349 13.89 4.68 18.10
C THR A 349 12.46 5.17 17.93
N ALA A 350 12.22 6.07 16.98
CA ALA A 350 10.87 6.56 16.63
C ALA A 350 9.97 5.43 16.13
N ALA A 351 10.48 4.51 15.30
CA ALA A 351 9.76 3.33 14.83
C ALA A 351 9.36 2.39 15.96
N LEU A 352 10.29 2.09 16.87
CA LEU A 352 10.04 1.27 18.05
C LEU A 352 9.02 1.94 18.97
N LEU A 353 9.18 3.23 19.28
CA LEU A 353 8.24 3.99 20.09
C LEU A 353 6.85 4.06 19.45
N THR A 354 6.77 4.24 18.14
CA THR A 354 5.50 4.23 17.38
C THR A 354 4.86 2.85 17.45
N THR A 355 5.64 1.78 17.27
CA THR A 355 5.16 0.40 17.41
C THR A 355 4.65 0.14 18.83
N MET A 356 5.39 0.56 19.86
CA MET A 356 4.97 0.42 21.26
C MET A 356 3.70 1.23 21.53
N ALA A 357 3.61 2.48 21.06
CA ALA A 357 2.42 3.32 21.18
C ALA A 357 1.21 2.72 20.46
N MET A 358 1.41 2.13 19.28
CA MET A 358 0.39 1.36 18.56
C MET A 358 -0.07 0.12 19.33
N LEU A 359 0.80 -0.47 20.16
CA LEU A 359 0.46 -1.63 20.97
C LEU A 359 -0.29 -1.29 22.27
N VAL A 360 -0.17 -0.06 22.79
CA VAL A 360 -0.81 0.39 24.04
C VAL A 360 -2.33 0.09 24.09
N PRO A 361 -3.14 0.36 23.04
CA PRO A 361 -4.57 0.04 23.02
C PRO A 361 -4.91 -1.43 23.23
N PHE A 362 -3.96 -2.33 22.99
CA PHE A 362 -4.15 -3.78 23.06
C PHE A 362 -3.64 -4.37 24.38
N LEU A 363 -2.96 -3.59 25.24
CA LEU A 363 -2.48 -4.10 26.52
C LEU A 363 -3.66 -4.53 27.41
N PRO A 364 -3.55 -5.68 28.10
CA PRO A 364 -4.56 -6.15 29.02
C PRO A 364 -4.59 -5.22 30.24
N LEU A 365 -5.59 -4.34 30.28
CA LEU A 365 -5.81 -3.47 31.44
C LEU A 365 -6.54 -4.23 32.55
N PRO A 366 -6.18 -4.00 33.83
CA PRO A 366 -6.93 -4.52 34.97
C PRO A 366 -8.39 -4.05 34.91
N THR A 367 -9.30 -4.82 35.51
CA THR A 367 -10.75 -4.54 35.48
C THR A 367 -11.09 -3.13 36.00
N SER A 368 -10.35 -2.66 37.01
CA SER A 368 -10.45 -1.29 37.54
C SER A 368 -10.14 -0.19 36.52
N ALA A 369 -9.34 -0.48 35.50
CA ALA A 369 -8.95 0.44 34.45
C ALA A 369 -9.83 0.33 33.18
N LEU A 370 -10.86 -0.51 33.18
CA LEU A 370 -11.76 -0.67 32.02
C LEU A 370 -12.48 0.63 31.66
N PHE A 371 -12.80 1.48 32.64
CA PHE A 371 -13.40 2.80 32.42
C PHE A 371 -12.52 3.70 31.53
N TRP A 372 -11.21 3.56 31.62
CA TRP A 372 -10.26 4.36 30.83
C TRP A 372 -10.05 3.83 29.42
N ARG A 373 -10.53 2.63 29.08
CA ARG A 373 -10.24 1.97 27.79
C ARG A 373 -10.68 2.79 26.56
N PRO A 374 -11.87 3.42 26.53
CA PRO A 374 -12.25 4.28 25.40
C PRO A 374 -11.34 5.51 25.29
N ARG A 375 -11.00 6.13 26.42
CA ARG A 375 -10.12 7.30 26.48
C ARG A 375 -8.71 6.96 26.04
N LEU A 376 -8.16 5.84 26.51
CA LEU A 376 -6.84 5.34 26.10
C LEU A 376 -6.79 5.02 24.61
N ARG A 377 -7.86 4.47 24.02
CA ARG A 377 -7.94 4.27 22.57
C ARG A 377 -7.91 5.60 21.81
N ILE A 378 -8.67 6.60 22.26
CA ILE A 378 -8.69 7.93 21.65
C ILE A 378 -7.31 8.59 21.79
N ILE A 379 -6.73 8.57 22.99
CA ILE A 379 -5.39 9.14 23.27
C ILE A 379 -4.34 8.43 22.42
N ALA A 380 -4.31 7.10 22.39
CA ALA A 380 -3.35 6.36 21.58
C ALA A 380 -3.55 6.62 20.09
N THR A 381 -4.79 6.74 19.62
CA THR A 381 -5.07 7.14 18.22
C THR A 381 -4.51 8.52 17.95
N GLY A 382 -4.79 9.50 18.82
CA GLY A 382 -4.26 10.86 18.72
C GLY A 382 -2.72 10.87 18.74
N LEU A 383 -2.11 10.10 19.63
CA LEU A 383 -0.65 9.94 19.69
C LEU A 383 -0.10 9.31 18.41
N ILE A 384 -0.72 8.26 17.87
CA ILE A 384 -0.30 7.65 16.61
C ILE A 384 -0.34 8.70 15.49
N TYR A 385 -1.42 9.49 15.38
CA TYR A 385 -1.50 10.58 14.41
C TYR A 385 -0.43 11.64 14.63
N CYS A 386 -0.25 12.12 15.86
CA CYS A 386 0.78 13.09 16.20
C CYS A 386 2.18 12.55 15.87
N PHE A 387 2.48 11.30 16.24
CA PHE A 387 3.76 10.68 15.94
C PHE A 387 3.97 10.55 14.44
N LEU A 388 2.97 10.12 13.67
CA LEU A 388 3.09 10.03 12.20
C LEU A 388 3.29 11.39 11.53
N LEU A 389 2.67 12.45 12.08
CA LEU A 389 2.93 13.82 11.65
C LEU A 389 4.34 14.31 12.02
N LEU A 390 4.91 13.77 13.10
CA LEU A 390 6.28 14.06 13.56
C LEU A 390 7.34 13.17 12.91
N LEU A 391 6.94 12.05 12.29
CA LEU A 391 7.87 11.25 11.48
C LEU A 391 8.36 12.12 10.31
N PRO A 392 9.58 11.90 9.81
CA PRO A 392 10.10 12.53 8.61
C PRO A 392 9.13 12.50 7.44
N LEU A 393 8.22 11.54 7.36
CA LEU A 393 7.12 11.60 6.40
C LEU A 393 6.17 12.80 6.61
N GLY A 394 5.63 12.97 7.81
CA GLY A 394 4.74 14.07 8.13
C GLY A 394 5.46 15.41 8.08
N VAL A 395 6.75 15.42 8.46
CA VAL A 395 7.63 16.58 8.29
C VAL A 395 7.88 16.85 6.83
N ASP A 396 8.18 15.86 5.99
CA ASP A 396 8.46 16.00 4.55
C ASP A 396 7.20 16.38 3.78
N ILE A 397 6.03 15.84 4.15
CA ILE A 397 4.75 16.29 3.62
C ILE A 397 4.51 17.73 4.07
N GLY A 398 4.78 18.05 5.34
CA GLY A 398 4.66 19.41 5.88
C GLY A 398 5.61 20.39 5.18
N THR A 399 6.87 20.03 4.96
CA THR A 399 7.88 20.85 4.30
C THR A 399 7.64 20.89 2.80
N ALA A 400 7.20 19.82 2.13
CA ALA A 400 6.75 19.90 0.75
C ALA A 400 5.49 20.78 0.62
N ILE A 401 4.62 20.77 1.63
CA ILE A 401 3.48 21.68 1.72
C ILE A 401 3.94 23.10 2.06
N ILE A 402 5.05 23.36 2.73
CA ILE A 402 5.47 24.73 3.08
C ILE A 402 6.43 25.31 2.02
N HIS A 403 7.39 24.51 1.55
CA HIS A 403 8.52 24.79 0.68
C HIS A 403 8.65 23.76 -0.47
N PRO A 404 7.81 23.83 -1.51
CA PRO A 404 7.84 22.89 -2.64
C PRO A 404 8.89 23.19 -3.72
N GLN A 405 9.75 24.20 -3.53
CA GLN A 405 10.93 24.35 -4.41
C GLN A 405 11.96 23.35 -3.93
N GLY A 406 12.33 22.42 -4.83
CA GLY A 406 13.22 21.31 -4.54
C GLY A 406 14.49 21.77 -3.82
N THR A 407 14.84 21.05 -2.76
CA THR A 407 16.24 20.89 -2.42
C THR A 407 16.87 20.08 -3.55
N ASP A 408 17.45 20.78 -4.52
CA ASP A 408 18.47 20.20 -5.39
C ASP A 408 19.66 19.69 -4.55
#